data_AF-A0A7S0RJ80-F1
#
_entry.id   AF-A0A7S0RJ80-F1
#
_cell.length_a   1.000
_cell.length_b   1.000
_cell.length_c   1.000
_cell.angle_alpha   90.00
_cell.angle_beta   90.00
_cell.angle_gamma   90.00
#
_symmetry.space_group_name_H-M   'P 1'
#
loop_
_entity.id
_entity.type
_entity.pdbx_description
1 polymer ?
#
loop_
_entity_poly.entity_id
_entity_poly.type
_entity_poly.pdbx_seq_one_letter_code
_entity_poly.pdbx_strand_id
1 'polypeptide(L)'
;FSGACEGCGETPYVKLLTQMFGERLIIANATGCSSIWGGSAPSNPYTTNQEGFGPAWANSLFEDNAQFGLGIAMATVQRRRILHRHVQEALADSGVQMSAELRGKLNEWVGHWQDSDVANPVGRELIKMLNEEYKKFPDPHNMDQTVLRLWNERDMLPKPSIWIIGGDGWAYDIGFGGLDHVLASGENINIMVLDTEMYSNTGGQKSKSTPLGAVTKFAAGGKTRPKKDLGAIAMGYGDVYVASACLESNYGQVVKAMNEAEKYNGVSLILAYSPCVMQGIEGGMCNAIEEARTITDSGYWPLYRFNPAIPEDEAHHRFQLDSKKAIKGDVDDVMHHENRFTILERKAPETAKALHAELDASNRERLERMKKMAKGETVTPPHTVHPEPPQTPPASQ
;
A
#
# COMPACT_ATOMS: atom_id res chain seq x y z
N PHE A 1 1.87 20.27 -2.43
CA PHE A 1 1.54 20.90 -1.13
C PHE A 1 0.10 20.57 -0.78
N SER A 2 -0.14 19.48 -0.07
CA SER A 2 -1.49 19.00 0.27
C SER A 2 -2.12 19.76 1.44
N GLY A 3 -3.44 19.67 1.58
CA GLY A 3 -4.18 20.21 2.72
C GLY A 3 -4.23 19.29 3.95
N ALA A 4 -3.25 18.40 4.11
CA ALA A 4 -3.17 17.50 5.26
C ALA A 4 -2.79 18.28 6.55
N CYS A 5 -3.05 17.68 7.71
CA CYS A 5 -2.60 18.24 9.00
C CYS A 5 -1.07 18.42 9.04
N GLU A 6 -0.62 19.38 9.84
CA GLU A 6 0.80 19.53 10.14
C GLU A 6 1.35 18.26 10.81
N GLY A 7 2.46 17.75 10.28
CA GLY A 7 3.05 16.49 10.74
C GLY A 7 2.24 15.23 10.40
N CYS A 8 1.29 15.28 9.46
CA CYS A 8 0.50 14.11 9.03
C CYS A 8 1.40 12.92 8.63
N GLY A 9 1.20 11.76 9.26
CA GLY A 9 1.95 10.53 8.99
C GLY A 9 1.54 9.77 7.72
N GLU A 10 0.55 10.24 6.97
CA GLU A 10 0.14 9.61 5.69
C GLU A 10 0.98 10.13 4.50
N THR A 11 1.08 11.46 4.39
CA THR A 11 1.65 12.13 3.21
C THR A 11 3.13 11.80 2.93
N PRO A 12 4.00 11.54 3.93
CA PRO A 12 5.37 11.15 3.67
C PRO A 12 5.52 9.86 2.85
N TYR A 13 4.65 8.86 3.08
CA TYR A 13 4.64 7.61 2.30
C TYR A 13 4.27 7.87 0.85
N VAL A 14 3.20 8.63 0.60
CA VAL A 14 2.76 8.92 -0.77
C VAL A 14 3.75 9.83 -1.49
N LYS A 15 4.38 10.78 -0.79
CA LYS A 15 5.49 11.55 -1.34
C LYS A 15 6.64 10.64 -1.76
N LEU A 16 7.08 9.72 -0.90
CA LEU A 16 8.13 8.76 -1.24
C LEU A 16 7.75 7.90 -2.45
N LEU A 17 6.50 7.42 -2.50
CA LEU A 17 5.97 6.67 -3.63
C LEU A 17 6.10 7.45 -4.96
N THR A 18 5.73 8.74 -4.97
CA THR A 18 5.89 9.59 -6.15
C THR A 18 7.36 9.84 -6.52
N GLN A 19 8.27 9.86 -5.55
CA GLN A 19 9.71 10.02 -5.82
C GLN A 19 10.31 8.75 -6.43
N MET A 20 9.78 7.57 -6.08
CA MET A 20 10.26 6.29 -6.60
C MET A 20 9.65 5.94 -7.96
N PHE A 21 8.36 6.21 -8.17
CA PHE A 21 7.62 5.70 -9.35
C PHE A 21 6.78 6.76 -10.07
N GLY A 22 6.85 8.04 -9.67
CA GLY A 22 5.90 9.08 -10.06
C GLY A 22 5.74 9.33 -11.56
N GLU A 23 6.78 9.11 -12.37
CA GLU A 23 6.71 9.29 -13.84
C GLU A 23 5.73 8.33 -14.54
N ARG A 24 5.42 7.19 -13.89
CA ARG A 24 4.60 6.11 -14.45
C ARG A 24 3.51 5.63 -13.48
N LEU A 25 3.23 6.43 -12.44
CA LEU A 25 2.36 6.05 -11.35
C LEU A 25 0.88 6.29 -11.70
N ILE A 26 0.04 5.29 -11.43
CA ILE A 26 -1.42 5.41 -11.49
C ILE A 26 -1.98 5.07 -10.11
N ILE A 27 -2.75 5.98 -9.51
CA ILE A 27 -3.30 5.87 -8.16
C ILE A 27 -4.81 5.71 -8.22
N ALA A 28 -5.29 4.58 -7.70
CA ALA A 28 -6.68 4.39 -7.27
C ALA A 28 -6.78 4.68 -5.77
N ASN A 29 -7.46 5.77 -5.40
CA ASN A 29 -7.50 6.24 -4.02
C ASN A 29 -8.88 6.01 -3.40
N ALA A 30 -8.96 5.35 -2.26
CA ALA A 30 -10.20 5.18 -1.51
C ALA A 30 -10.62 6.52 -0.88
N THR A 31 -11.92 6.71 -0.68
CA THR A 31 -12.41 7.89 0.04
C THR A 31 -11.95 7.85 1.51
N GLY A 32 -11.36 8.94 1.99
CA GLY A 32 -10.77 9.03 3.34
C GLY A 32 -9.84 10.23 3.44
N CYS A 33 -8.98 10.29 4.48
CA CYS A 33 -8.00 11.39 4.61
C CYS A 33 -7.18 11.55 3.33
N SER A 34 -6.71 10.44 2.75
CA SER A 34 -5.93 10.44 1.51
C SER A 34 -6.63 11.03 0.29
N SER A 35 -7.95 10.87 0.17
CA SER A 35 -8.70 11.54 -0.91
C SER A 35 -8.97 13.00 -0.60
N ILE A 36 -9.16 13.36 0.68
CA ILE A 36 -9.40 14.75 1.08
C ILE A 36 -8.15 15.59 0.88
N TRP A 37 -7.00 15.21 1.45
CA TRP A 37 -5.78 15.97 1.24
C TRP A 37 -5.22 15.79 -0.17
N GLY A 38 -5.58 14.71 -0.87
CA GLY A 38 -5.11 14.32 -2.20
C GLY A 38 -5.93 14.87 -3.38
N GLY A 39 -7.18 15.29 -3.18
CA GLY A 39 -8.10 15.62 -4.27
C GLY A 39 -9.26 16.56 -3.92
N SER A 40 -9.12 17.42 -2.90
CA SER A 40 -10.15 18.43 -2.59
C SER A 40 -10.05 19.64 -3.51
N ALA A 41 -11.03 19.78 -4.42
CA ALA A 41 -11.11 20.92 -5.31
C ALA A 41 -11.10 22.26 -4.55
N PRO A 42 -10.40 23.30 -5.05
CA PRO A 42 -9.69 23.35 -6.33
C PRO A 42 -8.21 22.92 -6.27
N SER A 43 -7.70 22.49 -5.12
CA SER A 43 -6.26 22.23 -4.93
C SER A 43 -5.89 20.79 -5.24
N ASN A 44 -4.93 20.58 -6.16
CA ASN A 44 -4.35 19.27 -6.44
C ASN A 44 -2.88 19.25 -5.96
N PRO A 45 -2.53 18.41 -4.97
CA PRO A 45 -1.16 18.31 -4.48
C PRO A 45 -0.24 17.48 -5.37
N TYR A 46 -0.79 16.62 -6.23
CA TYR A 46 -0.02 15.85 -7.19
C TYR A 46 0.40 16.76 -8.34
N THR A 47 1.62 16.57 -8.82
CA THR A 47 2.22 17.42 -9.85
C THR A 47 3.08 16.59 -10.79
N THR A 48 3.57 17.23 -11.84
CA THR A 48 4.40 16.62 -12.86
C THR A 48 5.87 16.97 -12.65
N ASN A 49 6.75 16.12 -13.19
CA ASN A 49 8.16 16.44 -13.34
C ASN A 49 8.36 17.45 -14.49
N GLN A 50 9.62 17.83 -14.75
CA GLN A 50 9.96 18.80 -15.81
C GLN A 50 9.61 18.33 -17.23
N GLU A 51 9.48 17.01 -17.44
CA GLU A 51 9.09 16.42 -18.71
C GLU A 51 7.56 16.28 -18.85
N GLY A 52 6.79 16.70 -17.84
CA GLY A 52 5.32 16.65 -17.84
C GLY A 52 4.74 15.31 -17.38
N PHE A 53 5.56 14.38 -16.89
CA PHE A 53 5.10 13.09 -16.36
C PHE A 53 4.83 13.19 -14.86
N GLY A 54 3.72 12.61 -14.41
CA GLY A 54 3.35 12.58 -13.00
C GLY A 54 2.21 11.60 -12.73
N PRO A 55 1.81 11.45 -11.46
CA PRO A 55 0.80 10.48 -11.08
C PRO A 55 -0.56 10.79 -11.72
N ALA A 56 -1.14 9.80 -12.40
CA ALA A 56 -2.56 9.82 -12.74
C ALA A 56 -3.35 9.40 -11.49
N TRP A 57 -4.19 10.28 -10.95
CA TRP A 57 -4.90 10.04 -9.69
C TRP A 57 -6.41 10.04 -9.90
N ALA A 58 -7.10 9.07 -9.29
CA ALA A 58 -8.55 9.03 -9.26
C ALA A 58 -9.07 8.48 -7.92
N ASN A 59 -10.19 9.03 -7.46
CA ASN A 59 -11.00 8.50 -6.37
C ASN A 59 -12.37 8.12 -6.93
N SER A 60 -12.74 6.85 -6.78
CA SER A 60 -14.09 6.35 -7.09
C SER A 60 -15.00 6.52 -5.88
N LEU A 61 -15.13 5.50 -5.04
CA LEU A 61 -15.90 5.53 -3.80
C LEU A 61 -15.06 5.05 -2.61
N PHE A 62 -15.71 4.91 -1.45
CA PHE A 62 -15.08 4.43 -0.24
C PHE A 62 -14.91 2.91 -0.27
N GLU A 63 -15.94 2.21 -0.76
CA GLU A 63 -16.12 0.77 -0.70
C GLU A 63 -15.50 0.00 -1.87
N ASP A 64 -15.25 0.65 -3.01
CA ASP A 64 -14.93 -0.01 -4.28
C ASP A 64 -13.46 0.12 -4.70
N ASN A 65 -12.62 0.78 -3.91
CA ASN A 65 -11.29 1.20 -4.36
C ASN A 65 -10.38 0.05 -4.83
N ALA A 66 -10.50 -1.13 -4.21
CA ALA A 66 -9.76 -2.31 -4.63
C ALA A 66 -10.18 -2.74 -6.05
N GLN A 67 -11.48 -2.89 -6.27
CA GLN A 67 -12.06 -3.27 -7.56
C GLN A 67 -11.82 -2.19 -8.61
N PHE A 68 -11.85 -0.92 -8.23
CA PHE A 68 -11.55 0.21 -9.10
C PHE A 68 -10.10 0.15 -9.59
N GLY A 69 -9.14 -0.06 -8.68
CA GLY A 69 -7.74 -0.26 -9.04
C GLY A 69 -7.49 -1.52 -9.88
N LEU A 70 -8.22 -2.60 -9.61
CA LEU A 70 -8.19 -3.82 -10.44
C LEU A 70 -8.66 -3.53 -11.87
N GLY A 71 -9.76 -2.80 -12.04
CA GLY A 71 -10.25 -2.39 -13.36
C GLY A 71 -9.23 -1.55 -14.14
N ILE A 72 -8.57 -0.61 -13.45
CA ILE A 72 -7.46 0.17 -14.02
C ILE A 72 -6.31 -0.75 -14.46
N ALA A 73 -5.88 -1.67 -13.59
CA ALA A 73 -4.79 -2.60 -13.89
C ALA A 73 -5.10 -3.48 -15.11
N MET A 74 -6.30 -4.05 -15.17
CA MET A 74 -6.76 -4.87 -16.30
C MET A 74 -6.76 -4.07 -17.61
N ALA A 75 -7.28 -2.83 -17.58
CA ALA A 75 -7.28 -1.94 -18.73
C ALA A 75 -5.85 -1.61 -19.19
N THR A 76 -4.95 -1.30 -18.26
CA THR A 76 -3.54 -1.02 -18.54
C THR A 76 -2.83 -2.23 -19.16
N VAL A 77 -3.01 -3.42 -18.58
CA VAL A 77 -2.44 -4.67 -19.14
C VAL A 77 -2.94 -4.91 -20.56
N GLN A 78 -4.24 -4.71 -20.80
CA GLN A 78 -4.82 -4.88 -22.12
C GLN A 78 -4.26 -3.89 -23.14
N ARG A 79 -4.19 -2.59 -22.79
CA ARG A 79 -3.59 -1.56 -23.66
C ARG A 79 -2.13 -1.87 -23.99
N ARG A 80 -1.35 -2.36 -23.01
CA ARG A 80 0.06 -2.73 -23.24
C ARG A 80 0.22 -3.97 -24.10
N ARG A 81 -0.64 -4.98 -23.96
CA ARG A 81 -0.65 -6.16 -24.85
C ARG A 81 -0.99 -5.77 -26.30
N ILE A 82 -1.93 -4.83 -26.47
CA ILE A 82 -2.28 -4.29 -27.79
C ILE A 82 -1.08 -3.56 -28.41
N LEU A 83 -0.43 -2.66 -27.66
CA LEU A 83 0.80 -1.98 -28.10
C LEU A 83 1.90 -2.99 -28.46
N HIS A 84 2.13 -4.00 -27.61
CA HIS A 84 3.12 -5.05 -27.86
C HIS A 84 2.89 -5.73 -29.21
N ARG A 85 1.65 -6.13 -29.50
CA ARG A 85 1.27 -6.68 -30.80
C ARG A 85 1.48 -5.69 -31.94
N HIS A 86 1.08 -4.42 -31.79
CA HIS A 86 1.29 -3.42 -32.84
C HIS A 86 2.77 -3.16 -33.13
N VAL A 87 3.64 -3.21 -32.11
CA VAL A 87 5.09 -3.14 -32.31
C VAL A 87 5.59 -4.37 -33.07
N GLN A 88 5.13 -5.58 -32.73
CA GLN A 88 5.49 -6.80 -33.47
C GLN A 88 5.07 -6.72 -34.95
N GLU A 89 3.85 -6.28 -35.22
CA GLU A 89 3.35 -6.07 -36.59
C GLU A 89 4.20 -5.06 -37.36
N ALA A 90 4.54 -3.92 -36.73
CA ALA A 90 5.36 -2.88 -37.32
C ALA A 90 6.79 -3.35 -37.63
N LEU A 91 7.37 -4.22 -36.79
CA LEU A 91 8.70 -4.78 -37.00
C LEU A 91 8.73 -5.85 -38.10
N ALA A 92 7.65 -6.62 -38.24
CA ALA A 92 7.51 -7.66 -39.25
C ALA A 92 7.29 -7.11 -40.67
N ASP A 93 6.69 -5.92 -40.79
CA ASP A 93 6.46 -5.27 -42.08
C ASP A 93 7.66 -4.40 -42.50
N SER A 94 8.35 -4.83 -43.56
CA SER A 94 9.46 -4.07 -44.16
C SER A 94 8.99 -2.82 -44.93
N GLY A 95 7.69 -2.71 -45.24
CA GLY A 95 7.09 -1.55 -45.90
C GLY A 95 6.88 -0.35 -45.00
N VAL A 96 6.86 -0.54 -43.67
CA VAL A 96 6.66 0.53 -42.69
C VAL A 96 7.83 1.51 -42.72
N GLN A 97 7.51 2.77 -43.03
CA GLN A 97 8.48 3.85 -43.16
C GLN A 97 8.88 4.38 -41.78
N MET A 98 10.02 3.89 -41.26
CA MET A 98 10.61 4.36 -40.01
C MET A 98 12.14 4.34 -40.10
N SER A 99 12.81 5.16 -39.28
CA SER A 99 14.27 5.16 -39.22
C SER A 99 14.82 3.81 -38.69
N ALA A 100 16.03 3.45 -39.11
CA ALA A 100 16.69 2.23 -38.63
C ALA A 100 16.90 2.26 -37.11
N GLU A 101 17.16 3.43 -36.55
CA GLU A 101 17.30 3.64 -35.10
C GLU A 101 15.99 3.37 -34.36
N LEU A 102 14.86 3.91 -34.84
CA LEU A 102 13.55 3.67 -34.25
C LEU A 102 13.18 2.18 -34.31
N ARG A 103 13.42 1.54 -35.46
CA ARG A 103 13.21 0.10 -35.63
C ARG A 103 14.06 -0.73 -34.65
N GLY A 104 15.33 -0.36 -34.47
CA GLY A 104 16.22 -1.00 -33.50
C GLY A 104 15.72 -0.89 -32.07
N LYS A 105 15.30 0.31 -31.64
CA LYS A 105 14.76 0.55 -30.28
C LYS A 105 13.41 -0.13 -30.04
N LEU A 106 12.53 -0.19 -31.03
CA LEU A 106 11.29 -0.95 -30.95
C LEU A 106 11.56 -2.46 -30.77
N ASN A 107 12.58 -2.98 -31.45
CA ASN A 107 13.01 -4.38 -31.31
C ASN A 107 13.64 -4.68 -29.94
N GLU A 108 14.37 -3.72 -29.35
CA GLU A 108 14.84 -3.82 -27.96
C GLU A 108 13.64 -3.88 -26.98
N TRP A 109 12.69 -2.97 -27.13
CA TRP A 109 11.53 -2.90 -26.24
C TRP A 109 10.63 -4.14 -26.33
N VAL A 110 10.37 -4.67 -27.54
CA VAL A 110 9.43 -5.79 -27.72
C VAL A 110 9.90 -7.08 -27.04
N GLY A 111 11.22 -7.27 -26.90
CA GLY A 111 11.82 -8.41 -26.21
C GLY A 111 11.76 -8.30 -24.67
N HIS A 112 11.59 -7.09 -24.14
CA HIS A 112 11.70 -6.80 -22.71
C HIS A 112 10.53 -6.00 -22.12
N TRP A 113 9.40 -5.89 -22.84
CA TRP A 113 8.29 -5.00 -22.46
C TRP A 113 7.69 -5.27 -21.06
N GLN A 114 7.87 -6.47 -20.50
CA GLN A 114 7.41 -6.82 -19.14
C GLN A 114 8.42 -6.50 -18.03
N ASP A 115 9.69 -6.37 -18.39
CA ASP A 115 10.79 -6.03 -17.50
C ASP A 115 10.87 -4.51 -17.34
N SER A 116 10.51 -3.99 -16.16
CA SER A 116 10.54 -2.56 -15.89
C SER A 116 11.94 -1.95 -15.95
N ASP A 117 12.98 -2.72 -15.61
CA ASP A 117 14.35 -2.19 -15.56
C ASP A 117 14.86 -1.89 -16.99
N VAL A 118 14.31 -2.56 -18.00
CA VAL A 118 14.62 -2.34 -19.42
C VAL A 118 13.54 -1.52 -20.14
N ALA A 119 12.26 -1.88 -20.00
CA ALA A 119 11.16 -1.26 -20.73
C ALA A 119 10.98 0.23 -20.41
N ASN A 120 11.27 0.65 -19.19
CA ASN A 120 11.13 2.06 -18.78
C ASN A 120 12.16 2.99 -19.44
N PRO A 121 13.48 2.76 -19.33
CA PRO A 121 14.47 3.60 -20.01
C PRO A 121 14.29 3.57 -21.53
N VAL A 122 14.11 2.39 -22.14
CA VAL A 122 13.89 2.25 -23.59
C VAL A 122 12.58 2.95 -24.01
N GLY A 123 11.52 2.81 -23.22
CA GLY A 123 10.24 3.47 -23.48
C GLY A 123 10.35 5.00 -23.47
N ARG A 124 11.14 5.59 -22.56
CA ARG A 124 11.38 7.04 -22.54
C ARG A 124 12.11 7.52 -23.79
N GLU A 125 13.11 6.77 -24.26
CA GLU A 125 13.80 7.07 -25.52
C GLU A 125 12.84 6.96 -26.71
N LEU A 126 12.05 5.88 -26.79
CA LEU A 126 11.05 5.68 -27.84
C LEU A 126 10.00 6.80 -27.85
N ILE A 127 9.54 7.28 -26.70
CA ILE A 127 8.62 8.43 -26.63
C ILE A 127 9.26 9.68 -27.26
N LYS A 128 10.53 9.95 -26.97
CA LYS A 128 11.26 11.10 -27.54
C LYS A 128 11.37 10.96 -29.06
N MET A 129 11.80 9.80 -29.55
CA MET A 129 11.92 9.51 -30.98
C MET A 129 10.58 9.61 -31.71
N LEU A 130 9.52 9.01 -31.17
CA LEU A 130 8.18 9.07 -31.77
C LEU A 130 7.64 10.50 -31.81
N ASN A 131 7.88 11.30 -30.76
CA ASN A 131 7.49 12.71 -30.75
C ASN A 131 8.28 13.54 -31.78
N GLU A 132 9.54 13.23 -32.01
CA GLU A 132 10.36 13.88 -33.05
C GLU A 132 9.90 13.49 -34.45
N GLU A 133 9.58 12.21 -34.68
CA GLU A 133 8.99 11.77 -35.94
C GLU A 133 7.65 12.47 -36.20
N TYR A 134 6.76 12.51 -35.22
CA TYR A 134 5.46 13.17 -35.33
C TYR A 134 5.58 14.66 -35.73
N LYS A 135 6.55 15.38 -35.15
CA LYS A 135 6.78 16.81 -35.46
C LYS A 135 7.22 17.09 -36.90
N LYS A 136 7.73 16.09 -37.63
CA LYS A 136 8.13 16.26 -39.04
C LYS A 136 6.93 16.41 -39.99
N PHE A 137 5.74 16.02 -39.55
CA PHE A 137 4.53 15.99 -40.38
C PHE A 137 3.52 17.04 -39.88
N PRO A 138 3.30 18.15 -40.60
CA PRO A 138 2.28 19.13 -40.25
C PRO A 138 0.85 18.57 -40.25
N ASP A 139 0.58 17.62 -41.16
CA ASP A 139 -0.62 16.79 -41.16
C ASP A 139 -0.23 15.35 -40.86
N PRO A 140 -0.63 14.79 -39.70
CA PRO A 140 -0.32 13.42 -39.30
C PRO A 140 -0.80 12.35 -40.29
N HIS A 141 -1.78 12.63 -41.17
CA HIS A 141 -2.23 11.68 -42.18
C HIS A 141 -1.16 11.38 -43.24
N ASN A 142 -0.15 12.25 -43.38
CA ASN A 142 0.98 12.03 -44.28
C ASN A 142 2.09 11.18 -43.64
N MET A 143 2.01 10.90 -42.34
CA MET A 143 2.88 9.97 -41.65
C MET A 143 2.46 8.54 -41.96
N ASP A 144 3.42 7.60 -41.89
CA ASP A 144 3.10 6.18 -41.91
C ASP A 144 2.08 5.84 -40.81
N GLN A 145 0.96 5.24 -41.20
CA GLN A 145 -0.18 5.03 -40.30
C GLN A 145 0.12 4.02 -39.19
N THR A 146 1.08 3.13 -39.39
CA THR A 146 1.56 2.22 -38.36
C THR A 146 2.38 2.99 -37.33
N VAL A 147 3.28 3.87 -37.77
CA VAL A 147 4.08 4.70 -36.84
C VAL A 147 3.20 5.72 -36.10
N LEU A 148 2.20 6.30 -36.77
CA LEU A 148 1.22 7.18 -36.12
C LEU A 148 0.42 6.44 -35.04
N ARG A 149 0.05 5.17 -35.28
CA ARG A 149 -0.60 4.33 -34.26
C ARG A 149 0.29 4.12 -33.04
N LEU A 150 1.58 3.78 -33.25
CA LEU A 150 2.54 3.65 -32.15
C LEU A 150 2.72 4.97 -31.39
N TRP A 151 2.71 6.11 -32.08
CA TRP A 151 2.74 7.41 -31.43
C TRP A 151 1.49 7.62 -30.54
N ASN A 152 0.29 7.28 -31.00
CA ASN A 152 -0.94 7.41 -30.20
C ASN A 152 -0.96 6.52 -28.94
N GLU A 153 -0.23 5.41 -28.96
CA GLU A 153 -0.14 4.43 -27.87
C GLU A 153 1.14 4.57 -27.02
N ARG A 154 1.96 5.60 -27.30
CA ARG A 154 3.30 5.77 -26.70
C ARG A 154 3.29 5.90 -25.17
N ASP A 155 2.18 6.28 -24.58
CA ASP A 155 2.01 6.37 -23.12
C ASP A 155 2.15 5.01 -22.43
N MET A 156 2.00 3.91 -23.17
CA MET A 156 2.08 2.53 -22.70
C MET A 156 3.46 1.87 -22.90
N LEU A 157 4.43 2.62 -23.45
CA LEU A 157 5.81 2.15 -23.64
C LEU A 157 6.52 1.90 -22.29
N PRO A 158 6.62 2.87 -21.36
CA PRO A 158 6.98 2.58 -19.98
C PRO A 158 5.98 1.61 -19.35
N LYS A 159 6.41 0.82 -18.36
CA LYS A 159 5.54 -0.03 -17.55
C LYS A 159 4.85 0.78 -16.46
N PRO A 160 3.54 1.09 -16.58
CA PRO A 160 2.84 1.83 -15.54
C PRO A 160 2.84 1.05 -14.23
N SER A 161 2.96 1.75 -13.12
CA SER A 161 2.91 1.21 -11.76
C SER A 161 1.55 1.53 -11.17
N ILE A 162 0.70 0.52 -10.97
CA ILE A 162 -0.64 0.71 -10.41
C ILE A 162 -0.57 0.57 -8.89
N TRP A 163 -1.07 1.58 -8.19
CA TRP A 163 -1.13 1.64 -6.73
C TRP A 163 -2.54 1.95 -6.24
N ILE A 164 -3.04 1.08 -5.37
CA ILE A 164 -4.31 1.24 -4.67
C ILE A 164 -4.01 1.77 -3.27
N ILE A 165 -4.42 3.00 -2.99
CA ILE A 165 -4.11 3.70 -1.74
C ILE A 165 -5.39 3.93 -0.95
N GLY A 166 -5.38 3.66 0.35
CA GLY A 166 -6.49 4.00 1.22
C GLY A 166 -6.17 3.86 2.69
N GLY A 167 -7.04 4.39 3.54
CA GLY A 167 -6.91 4.26 5.00
C GLY A 167 -7.35 2.90 5.52
N ASP A 168 -7.12 2.66 6.80
CA ASP A 168 -7.53 1.41 7.44
C ASP A 168 -9.05 1.19 7.45
N GLY A 169 -9.86 2.26 7.55
CA GLY A 169 -11.32 2.11 7.48
C GLY A 169 -11.84 1.60 6.15
N TRP A 170 -11.09 1.79 5.06
CA TRP A 170 -11.38 1.13 3.80
C TRP A 170 -10.93 -0.34 3.85
N ALA A 171 -9.64 -0.58 4.12
CA ALA A 171 -9.03 -1.88 3.95
C ALA A 171 -9.50 -2.93 4.97
N TYR A 172 -9.74 -2.53 6.22
CA TYR A 172 -10.12 -3.46 7.27
C TYR A 172 -11.63 -3.67 7.34
N ASP A 173 -12.41 -2.66 6.96
CA ASP A 173 -13.86 -2.61 7.14
C ASP A 173 -14.65 -2.64 5.82
N ILE A 174 -15.02 -1.48 5.27
CA ILE A 174 -16.06 -1.40 4.22
C ILE A 174 -15.59 -1.98 2.88
N GLY A 175 -14.32 -1.78 2.54
CA GLY A 175 -13.72 -2.27 1.30
C GLY A 175 -13.06 -3.63 1.43
N PHE A 176 -13.08 -4.25 2.62
CA PHE A 176 -12.33 -5.49 2.86
C PHE A 176 -12.75 -6.64 1.93
N GLY A 177 -14.05 -6.80 1.65
CA GLY A 177 -14.50 -7.87 0.75
C GLY A 177 -13.97 -7.70 -0.68
N GLY A 178 -13.89 -6.46 -1.17
CA GLY A 178 -13.29 -6.14 -2.45
C GLY A 178 -11.76 -6.29 -2.43
N LEU A 179 -11.12 -5.83 -1.36
CA LEU A 179 -9.69 -5.99 -1.15
C LEU A 179 -9.29 -7.46 -1.15
N ASP A 180 -9.97 -8.30 -0.38
CA ASP A 180 -9.73 -9.73 -0.31
C ASP A 180 -9.83 -10.40 -1.70
N HIS A 181 -10.83 -10.04 -2.50
CA HIS A 181 -10.95 -10.53 -3.87
C HIS A 181 -9.77 -10.10 -4.76
N VAL A 182 -9.29 -8.85 -4.62
CA VAL A 182 -8.12 -8.38 -5.36
C VAL A 182 -6.84 -9.08 -4.91
N LEU A 183 -6.67 -9.32 -3.60
CA LEU A 183 -5.55 -10.10 -3.07
C LEU A 183 -5.51 -11.51 -3.69
N ALA A 184 -6.67 -12.14 -3.85
CA ALA A 184 -6.80 -13.47 -4.46
C ALA A 184 -6.65 -13.50 -6.00
N SER A 185 -6.55 -12.35 -6.67
CA SER A 185 -6.57 -12.28 -8.15
C SER A 185 -5.26 -12.71 -8.81
N GLY A 186 -4.13 -12.58 -8.10
CA GLY A 186 -2.79 -12.79 -8.67
C GLY A 186 -2.32 -11.69 -9.65
N GLU A 187 -3.10 -10.64 -9.86
CA GLU A 187 -2.75 -9.53 -10.76
C GLU A 187 -1.57 -8.70 -10.23
N ASN A 188 -0.79 -8.10 -11.12
CA ASN A 188 0.35 -7.27 -10.73
C ASN A 188 -0.13 -5.87 -10.30
N ILE A 189 -0.44 -5.74 -9.00
CA ILE A 189 -1.02 -4.53 -8.39
C ILE A 189 -0.41 -4.30 -7.02
N ASN A 190 -0.08 -3.05 -6.72
CA ASN A 190 0.40 -2.64 -5.41
C ASN A 190 -0.71 -2.01 -4.59
N ILE A 191 -0.79 -2.35 -3.32
CA ILE A 191 -1.78 -1.84 -2.38
C ILE A 191 -1.04 -1.25 -1.18
N MET A 192 -1.35 -0.01 -0.83
CA MET A 192 -0.80 0.65 0.36
C MET A 192 -1.93 1.10 1.27
N VAL A 193 -1.99 0.51 2.46
CA VAL A 193 -2.93 0.87 3.52
C VAL A 193 -2.21 1.83 4.47
N LEU A 194 -2.70 3.06 4.54
CA LEU A 194 -2.27 4.08 5.47
C LEU A 194 -3.03 3.87 6.79
N ASP A 195 -2.43 3.12 7.70
CA ASP A 195 -3.09 2.64 8.92
C ASP A 195 -2.89 3.65 10.06
N THR A 196 -3.90 4.48 10.28
CA THR A 196 -3.98 5.42 11.42
C THR A 196 -4.69 4.78 12.62
N GLU A 197 -5.17 3.55 12.45
CA GLU A 197 -5.92 2.74 13.40
C GLU A 197 -7.30 3.29 13.78
N MET A 198 -7.87 4.16 12.96
CA MET A 198 -9.20 4.74 13.14
C MET A 198 -9.68 5.46 11.88
N TYR A 199 -10.97 5.78 11.82
CA TYR A 199 -11.49 6.58 10.72
C TYR A 199 -11.13 8.06 10.97
N SER A 200 -9.92 8.47 10.59
CA SER A 200 -9.39 9.80 10.88
C SER A 200 -10.27 10.92 10.30
N ASN A 201 -10.65 10.80 9.02
CA ASN A 201 -11.36 11.85 8.29
C ASN A 201 -12.72 12.21 8.90
N THR A 202 -13.48 11.21 9.35
CA THR A 202 -14.83 11.40 9.90
C THR A 202 -14.82 11.70 11.41
N GLY A 203 -13.63 11.95 11.97
CA GLY A 203 -13.43 12.42 13.33
C GLY A 203 -13.20 11.31 14.34
N GLY A 204 -12.48 10.25 13.97
CA GLY A 204 -11.92 9.26 14.89
C GLY A 204 -12.91 8.18 15.34
N GLN A 205 -13.65 7.57 14.41
CA GLN A 205 -14.49 6.40 14.67
C GLN A 205 -13.64 5.12 14.77
N LYS A 206 -14.11 4.18 15.60
CA LYS A 206 -13.57 2.83 15.70
C LYS A 206 -13.55 2.15 14.33
N SER A 207 -12.41 1.58 14.01
CA SER A 207 -12.15 0.67 12.90
C SER A 207 -11.90 -0.76 13.40
N LYS A 208 -11.96 -1.77 12.52
CA LYS A 208 -11.41 -3.10 12.86
C LYS A 208 -9.89 -3.08 13.04
N SER A 209 -9.20 -2.06 12.53
CA SER A 209 -7.77 -1.81 12.75
C SER A 209 -7.44 -1.22 14.14
N THR A 210 -8.41 -0.61 14.82
CA THR A 210 -8.20 0.05 16.12
C THR A 210 -7.66 -0.98 17.13
N PRO A 211 -6.65 -0.66 17.95
CA PRO A 211 -6.09 -1.61 18.90
C PRO A 211 -7.03 -1.84 20.09
N LEU A 212 -6.76 -2.90 20.85
CA LEU A 212 -7.43 -3.15 22.14
C LEU A 212 -7.12 -2.01 23.12
N GLY A 213 -8.08 -1.61 23.95
CA GLY A 213 -7.89 -0.54 24.94
C GLY A 213 -8.00 0.89 24.39
N ALA A 214 -7.82 1.12 23.09
CA ALA A 214 -7.93 2.47 22.54
C ALA A 214 -9.37 3.00 22.58
N VAL A 215 -9.49 4.27 22.95
CA VAL A 215 -10.74 5.03 23.03
C VAL A 215 -10.94 5.84 21.75
N THR A 216 -12.02 5.54 21.05
CA THR A 216 -12.45 6.21 19.82
C THR A 216 -13.97 6.38 19.84
N LYS A 217 -14.56 7.11 18.88
CA LYS A 217 -16.03 7.14 18.74
C LYS A 217 -16.53 5.72 18.46
N PHE A 218 -17.62 5.31 19.13
CA PHE A 218 -18.13 3.93 19.16
C PHE A 218 -17.22 2.91 19.91
N ALA A 219 -16.25 3.40 20.68
CA ALA A 219 -15.42 2.64 21.62
C ALA A 219 -15.07 3.48 22.86
N ALA A 220 -16.05 4.19 23.42
CA ALA A 220 -15.81 5.15 24.50
C ALA A 220 -15.23 4.52 25.79
N GLY A 221 -15.52 3.24 26.04
CA GLY A 221 -14.96 2.44 27.14
C GLY A 221 -13.71 1.65 26.77
N GLY A 222 -13.03 2.00 25.67
CA GLY A 222 -11.94 1.22 25.10
C GLY A 222 -12.46 0.12 24.16
N LYS A 223 -11.72 -0.17 23.09
CA LYS A 223 -12.04 -1.30 22.21
C LYS A 223 -11.75 -2.61 22.95
N THR A 224 -12.71 -3.54 22.91
CA THR A 224 -12.65 -4.83 23.61
C THR A 224 -12.30 -6.02 22.72
N ARG A 225 -12.01 -5.78 21.43
CA ARG A 225 -11.54 -6.82 20.51
C ARG A 225 -10.18 -6.43 19.95
N PRO A 226 -9.27 -7.40 19.74
CA PRO A 226 -7.95 -7.13 19.18
C PRO A 226 -8.04 -6.49 17.78
N LYS A 227 -6.94 -5.87 17.36
CA LYS A 227 -6.76 -5.41 15.98
C LYS A 227 -6.90 -6.61 15.03
N LYS A 228 -7.69 -6.46 13.96
CA LYS A 228 -7.75 -7.47 12.90
C LYS A 228 -6.37 -7.57 12.24
N ASP A 229 -5.82 -8.78 12.11
CA ASP A 229 -4.50 -9.00 11.50
C ASP A 229 -4.62 -9.14 9.97
N LEU A 230 -4.73 -8.01 9.26
CA LEU A 230 -4.87 -7.99 7.79
C LEU A 230 -3.63 -8.58 7.10
N GLY A 231 -2.45 -8.36 7.67
CA GLY A 231 -1.21 -8.93 7.14
C GLY A 231 -1.19 -10.45 7.21
N ALA A 232 -1.61 -11.04 8.34
CA ALA A 232 -1.74 -12.49 8.45
C ALA A 232 -2.79 -13.09 7.51
N ILE A 233 -3.91 -12.39 7.29
CA ILE A 233 -4.93 -12.81 6.32
C ILE A 233 -4.33 -12.84 4.91
N ALA A 234 -3.66 -11.76 4.50
CA ALA A 234 -3.04 -11.66 3.18
C ALA A 234 -1.93 -12.71 2.98
N MET A 235 -1.09 -12.94 3.99
CA MET A 235 -0.06 -14.00 3.95
C MET A 235 -0.68 -15.40 3.83
N GLY A 236 -1.93 -15.60 4.25
CA GLY A 236 -2.65 -16.87 4.13
C GLY A 236 -2.87 -17.35 2.69
N TYR A 237 -2.85 -16.44 1.71
CA TYR A 237 -2.89 -16.80 0.28
C TYR A 237 -1.59 -17.45 -0.20
N GLY A 238 -0.45 -17.08 0.40
CA GLY A 238 0.87 -17.64 0.09
C GLY A 238 1.57 -17.05 -1.14
N ASP A 239 0.82 -16.37 -2.03
CA ASP A 239 1.29 -15.73 -3.27
C ASP A 239 1.10 -14.20 -3.28
N VAL A 240 0.73 -13.61 -2.15
CA VAL A 240 0.66 -12.16 -1.95
C VAL A 240 1.94 -11.67 -1.27
N TYR A 241 2.61 -10.67 -1.83
CA TYR A 241 3.68 -9.97 -1.11
C TYR A 241 3.08 -9.11 0.00
N VAL A 242 3.58 -9.23 1.24
CA VAL A 242 3.05 -8.47 2.38
C VAL A 242 4.17 -7.79 3.12
N ALA A 243 4.05 -6.49 3.40
CA ALA A 243 5.00 -5.77 4.24
C ALA A 243 4.27 -4.96 5.31
N SER A 244 4.82 -4.94 6.51
CA SER A 244 4.50 -3.95 7.53
C SER A 244 5.65 -2.95 7.63
N ALA A 245 5.30 -1.68 7.52
CA ALA A 245 6.22 -0.57 7.31
C ALA A 245 5.93 0.56 8.30
N CYS A 246 6.99 1.26 8.71
CA CYS A 246 6.92 2.49 9.49
C CYS A 246 8.04 3.43 9.03
N LEU A 247 7.70 4.44 8.23
CA LEU A 247 8.66 5.33 7.58
C LEU A 247 9.45 6.10 8.62
N GLU A 248 8.77 6.70 9.58
CA GLU A 248 9.35 7.51 10.65
C GLU A 248 10.35 6.71 11.52
N SER A 249 10.17 5.39 11.62
CA SER A 249 11.06 4.51 12.37
C SER A 249 12.24 4.00 11.52
N ASN A 250 11.98 3.52 10.30
CA ASN A 250 13.00 2.88 9.47
C ASN A 250 12.83 3.18 7.97
N TYR A 251 13.40 4.29 7.52
CA TYR A 251 13.38 4.73 6.12
C TYR A 251 13.89 3.65 5.15
N GLY A 252 14.98 2.97 5.50
CA GLY A 252 15.60 1.96 4.63
C GLY A 252 14.71 0.75 4.42
N GLN A 253 13.99 0.32 5.47
CA GLN A 253 13.04 -0.78 5.38
C GLN A 253 11.84 -0.41 4.50
N VAL A 254 11.33 0.81 4.59
CA VAL A 254 10.19 1.26 3.75
C VAL A 254 10.58 1.34 2.27
N VAL A 255 11.75 1.90 1.95
CA VAL A 255 12.26 1.94 0.57
C VAL A 255 12.42 0.52 0.02
N LYS A 256 12.98 -0.39 0.81
CA LYS A 256 13.13 -1.80 0.44
C LYS A 256 11.77 -2.45 0.20
N ALA A 257 10.81 -2.24 1.11
CA ALA A 257 9.47 -2.82 1.01
C ALA A 257 8.70 -2.32 -0.22
N MET A 258 8.75 -1.02 -0.51
CA MET A 258 8.12 -0.44 -1.71
C MET A 258 8.77 -0.94 -3.01
N ASN A 259 10.09 -1.04 -3.05
CA ASN A 259 10.81 -1.54 -4.22
C ASN A 259 10.56 -3.04 -4.46
N GLU A 260 10.55 -3.86 -3.40
CA GLU A 260 10.20 -5.29 -3.52
C GLU A 260 8.75 -5.48 -3.95
N ALA A 261 7.81 -4.74 -3.35
CA ALA A 261 6.40 -4.76 -3.73
C ALA A 261 6.21 -4.43 -5.22
N GLU A 262 6.85 -3.38 -5.71
CA GLU A 262 6.69 -2.92 -7.10
C GLU A 262 7.33 -3.86 -8.12
N LYS A 263 8.44 -4.51 -7.75
CA LYS A 263 9.10 -5.52 -8.58
C LYS A 263 8.39 -6.88 -8.57
N TYR A 264 7.63 -7.17 -7.52
CA TYR A 264 6.91 -8.43 -7.41
C TYR A 264 5.87 -8.56 -8.53
N ASN A 265 5.88 -9.69 -9.25
CA ASN A 265 4.93 -9.94 -10.33
C ASN A 265 3.66 -10.62 -9.81
N GLY A 266 2.92 -9.90 -8.98
CA GLY A 266 1.68 -10.35 -8.36
C GLY A 266 1.12 -9.26 -7.47
N VAL A 267 0.23 -9.62 -6.55
CA VAL A 267 -0.41 -8.65 -5.66
C VAL A 267 0.52 -8.35 -4.48
N SER A 268 0.69 -7.07 -4.19
CA SER A 268 1.51 -6.57 -3.08
C SER A 268 0.66 -5.76 -2.11
N LEU A 269 0.81 -5.99 -0.81
CA LEU A 269 0.15 -5.27 0.28
C LEU A 269 1.19 -4.66 1.22
N ILE A 270 1.16 -3.35 1.38
CA ILE A 270 1.97 -2.60 2.35
C ILE A 270 1.05 -2.00 3.40
N LEU A 271 1.24 -2.40 4.66
CA LEU A 271 0.60 -1.81 5.83
C LEU A 271 1.55 -0.75 6.40
N ALA A 272 1.24 0.52 6.18
CA ALA A 272 2.04 1.65 6.61
C ALA A 272 1.46 2.23 7.91
N TYR A 273 2.21 2.17 9.01
CA TYR A 273 1.81 2.88 10.23
C TYR A 273 1.84 4.39 9.98
N SER A 274 0.71 5.06 10.17
CA SER A 274 0.58 6.49 9.89
C SER A 274 0.15 7.25 11.14
N PRO A 275 1.10 7.93 11.84
CA PRO A 275 0.78 8.81 12.96
C PRO A 275 -0.30 9.84 12.60
N CYS A 276 -1.26 10.06 13.51
CA CYS A 276 -2.40 10.94 13.29
C CYS A 276 -2.70 11.80 14.52
N VAL A 277 -3.13 13.04 14.31
CA VAL A 277 -3.57 13.96 15.36
C VAL A 277 -4.62 13.36 16.30
N MET A 278 -5.46 12.45 15.78
CA MET A 278 -6.53 11.80 16.53
C MET A 278 -6.03 10.73 17.52
N GLN A 279 -4.78 10.26 17.38
CA GLN A 279 -4.15 9.40 18.39
C GLN A 279 -3.83 10.19 19.66
N GLY A 280 -3.63 11.51 19.53
CA GLY A 280 -3.37 12.42 20.63
C GLY A 280 -2.00 12.19 21.26
N ILE A 281 -0.97 12.15 20.43
CA ILE A 281 0.44 12.02 20.82
C ILE A 281 0.84 13.16 21.77
N GLU A 282 1.46 12.82 22.89
CA GLU A 282 1.95 13.77 23.87
C GLU A 282 2.95 14.75 23.25
N GLY A 283 2.77 16.05 23.53
CA GLY A 283 3.53 17.13 22.89
C GLY A 283 3.15 17.42 21.43
N GLY A 284 2.24 16.65 20.82
CA GLY A 284 1.69 16.89 19.50
C GLY A 284 2.48 16.25 18.35
N MET A 285 2.06 16.52 17.10
CA MET A 285 2.60 15.86 15.91
C MET A 285 4.08 16.15 15.61
N CYS A 286 4.69 17.14 16.26
CA CYS A 286 6.14 17.34 16.17
C CYS A 286 6.92 16.14 16.73
N ASN A 287 6.31 15.35 17.61
CA ASN A 287 6.89 14.15 18.22
C ASN A 287 6.56 12.87 17.46
N ALA A 288 5.84 12.94 16.33
CA ALA A 288 5.37 11.76 15.59
C ALA A 288 6.50 10.80 15.17
N ILE A 289 7.70 11.34 14.89
CA ILE A 289 8.87 10.51 14.53
C ILE A 289 9.38 9.71 15.73
N GLU A 290 9.46 10.35 16.89
CA GLU A 290 9.90 9.70 18.13
C GLU A 290 8.87 8.66 18.58
N GLU A 291 7.58 9.02 18.52
CA GLU A 291 6.49 8.10 18.86
C GLU A 291 6.46 6.87 17.96
N ALA A 292 6.62 7.05 16.66
CA ALA A 292 6.70 5.94 15.71
C ALA A 292 7.87 4.98 16.01
N ARG A 293 9.01 5.51 16.48
CA ARG A 293 10.15 4.67 16.92
C ARG A 293 9.78 3.88 18.17
N THR A 294 9.18 4.52 19.17
CA THR A 294 8.68 3.86 20.40
C THR A 294 7.70 2.73 20.07
N ILE A 295 6.77 2.98 19.15
CA ILE A 295 5.80 2.00 18.65
C ILE A 295 6.46 0.78 18.00
N THR A 296 7.49 0.98 17.20
CA THR A 296 8.21 -0.16 16.58
C THR A 296 9.14 -0.88 17.56
N ASP A 297 9.82 -0.14 18.46
CA ASP A 297 10.78 -0.70 19.43
C ASP A 297 10.06 -1.44 20.58
N SER A 298 8.80 -1.09 20.88
CA SER A 298 7.94 -1.80 21.86
C SER A 298 7.38 -3.12 21.32
N GLY A 299 7.32 -3.29 19.99
CA GLY A 299 6.67 -4.43 19.34
C GLY A 299 5.17 -4.24 19.08
N TYR A 300 4.64 -3.05 19.37
CA TYR A 300 3.26 -2.67 19.03
C TYR A 300 3.03 -2.72 17.50
N TRP A 301 4.01 -2.26 16.71
CA TRP A 301 3.99 -2.35 15.25
C TRP A 301 5.25 -3.05 14.73
N PRO A 302 5.26 -4.38 14.59
CA PRO A 302 6.41 -5.11 14.10
C PRO A 302 6.64 -4.86 12.61
N LEU A 303 7.88 -4.59 12.21
CA LEU A 303 8.27 -4.41 10.81
C LEU A 303 8.66 -5.76 10.22
N TYR A 304 8.03 -6.13 9.11
CA TYR A 304 8.29 -7.40 8.45
C TYR A 304 8.01 -7.31 6.96
N ARG A 305 8.53 -8.29 6.22
CA ARG A 305 8.23 -8.54 4.81
C ARG A 305 8.00 -10.04 4.61
N PHE A 306 6.96 -10.38 3.87
CA PHE A 306 6.70 -11.71 3.35
C PHE A 306 6.77 -11.62 1.83
N ASN A 307 7.77 -12.28 1.25
CA ASN A 307 8.03 -12.21 -0.19
C ASN A 307 7.93 -13.61 -0.81
N PRO A 308 6.81 -13.91 -1.51
CA PRO A 308 6.60 -15.21 -2.14
C PRO A 308 7.63 -15.58 -3.22
N ALA A 309 8.31 -14.59 -3.81
CA ALA A 309 9.33 -14.82 -4.83
C ALA A 309 10.64 -15.40 -4.26
N ILE A 310 10.81 -15.39 -2.94
CA ILE A 310 11.97 -15.98 -2.29
C ILE A 310 11.77 -17.52 -2.23
N PRO A 311 12.72 -18.31 -2.76
CA PRO A 311 12.72 -19.75 -2.56
C PRO A 311 12.81 -20.09 -1.07
N GLU A 312 11.98 -21.03 -0.61
CA GLU A 312 12.00 -21.49 0.79
C GLU A 312 13.03 -22.61 0.93
N ASP A 313 14.08 -22.39 1.73
CA ASP A 313 15.12 -23.37 2.05
C ASP A 313 15.63 -23.17 3.50
N GLU A 314 16.67 -23.92 3.91
CA GLU A 314 17.21 -23.83 5.29
C GLU A 314 17.86 -22.47 5.62
N ALA A 315 18.21 -21.67 4.62
CA ALA A 315 18.88 -20.38 4.77
C ALA A 315 17.99 -19.19 4.38
N HIS A 316 16.97 -19.41 3.55
CA HIS A 316 16.08 -18.39 3.02
C HIS A 316 14.63 -18.70 3.37
N HIS A 317 13.98 -17.74 4.04
CA HIS A 317 12.58 -17.80 4.38
C HIS A 317 11.83 -16.65 3.71
N ARG A 318 10.65 -16.95 3.17
CA ARG A 318 9.76 -15.93 2.58
C ARG A 318 9.43 -14.84 3.59
N PHE A 319 9.23 -15.21 4.86
CA PHE A 319 8.98 -14.27 5.95
C PHE A 319 10.29 -13.77 6.57
N GLN A 320 10.44 -12.45 6.60
CA GLN A 320 11.57 -11.72 7.16
C GLN A 320 11.06 -10.74 8.21
N LEU A 321 11.54 -10.87 9.44
CA LEU A 321 11.28 -9.91 10.51
C LEU A 321 12.37 -8.82 10.48
N ASP A 322 11.99 -7.60 10.11
CA ASP A 322 12.89 -6.46 9.97
C ASP A 322 13.01 -5.62 11.25
N SER A 323 12.17 -5.88 12.26
CA SER A 323 12.30 -5.27 13.59
C SER A 323 13.67 -5.57 14.21
N LYS A 324 14.22 -4.61 14.97
CA LYS A 324 15.51 -4.78 15.67
C LYS A 324 15.51 -6.07 16.51
N LYS A 325 16.69 -6.69 16.64
CA LYS A 325 16.88 -7.93 17.43
C LYS A 325 16.43 -7.84 18.89
N ALA A 326 16.34 -6.64 19.46
CA ALA A 326 15.81 -6.41 20.81
C ALA A 326 14.60 -5.47 20.74
N ILE A 327 13.43 -6.03 20.41
CA ILE A 327 12.16 -5.41 20.80
C ILE A 327 12.15 -5.42 22.32
N LYS A 328 12.04 -4.25 22.94
CA LYS A 328 12.11 -4.10 24.40
C LYS A 328 10.98 -4.84 25.09
N GLY A 329 9.85 -5.03 24.39
CA GLY A 329 8.70 -5.79 24.88
C GLY A 329 7.98 -5.06 26.00
N ASP A 330 7.81 -3.75 25.83
CA ASP A 330 7.09 -2.90 26.76
C ASP A 330 6.26 -1.88 25.98
N VAL A 331 4.93 -2.07 26.00
CA VAL A 331 3.96 -1.19 25.34
C VAL A 331 3.43 -0.12 26.29
N ASP A 332 3.87 -0.10 27.55
CA ASP A 332 3.43 0.85 28.58
C ASP A 332 3.74 2.30 28.16
N ASP A 333 4.94 2.53 27.60
CA ASP A 333 5.31 3.83 27.02
C ASP A 333 4.29 4.32 25.97
N VAL A 334 3.86 3.44 25.06
CA VAL A 334 2.87 3.79 24.01
C VAL A 334 1.51 4.14 24.63
N MET A 335 1.10 3.41 25.67
CA MET A 335 -0.17 3.64 26.36
C MET A 335 -0.17 4.96 27.14
N HIS A 336 0.99 5.40 27.64
CA HIS A 336 1.12 6.64 28.39
C HIS A 336 1.34 7.89 27.52
N HIS A 337 1.96 7.75 26.33
CA HIS A 337 2.20 8.88 25.44
C HIS A 337 1.00 9.27 24.58
N GLU A 338 0.04 8.36 24.36
CA GLU A 338 -1.09 8.64 23.46
C GLU A 338 -2.42 8.81 24.22
N ASN A 339 -3.08 9.94 24.03
CA ASN A 339 -4.35 10.27 24.69
C ASN A 339 -5.47 9.27 24.39
N ARG A 340 -5.40 8.54 23.25
CA ARG A 340 -6.35 7.47 22.95
C ARG A 340 -6.31 6.31 23.96
N PHE A 341 -5.24 6.16 24.74
CA PHE A 341 -5.14 5.18 25.82
C PHE A 341 -5.30 5.84 27.20
N THR A 342 -4.59 6.94 27.47
CA THR A 342 -4.61 7.60 28.81
C THR A 342 -5.98 8.13 29.23
N ILE A 343 -6.88 8.43 28.28
CA ILE A 343 -8.26 8.79 28.63
C ILE A 343 -9.03 7.63 29.27
N LEU A 344 -8.73 6.38 28.90
CA LEU A 344 -9.32 5.20 29.53
C LEU A 344 -8.81 5.03 30.95
N GLU A 345 -7.51 5.20 31.17
CA GLU A 345 -6.88 5.13 32.49
C GLU A 345 -7.51 6.11 33.47
N ARG A 346 -7.81 7.33 33.02
CA ARG A 346 -8.46 8.36 33.86
C ARG A 346 -9.93 8.06 34.15
N LYS A 347 -10.66 7.47 33.19
CA LYS A 347 -12.12 7.27 33.29
C LYS A 347 -12.51 5.94 33.92
N ALA A 348 -11.74 4.89 33.65
CA ALA A 348 -12.00 3.51 34.07
C ALA A 348 -10.67 2.76 34.29
N PRO A 349 -9.95 3.04 35.40
CA PRO A 349 -8.60 2.50 35.65
C PRO A 349 -8.52 0.97 35.61
N GLU A 350 -9.49 0.28 36.24
CA GLU A 350 -9.53 -1.20 36.27
C GLU A 350 -9.73 -1.79 34.86
N THR A 351 -10.60 -1.19 34.06
CA THR A 351 -10.81 -1.59 32.66
C THR A 351 -9.57 -1.32 31.82
N ALA A 352 -8.93 -0.16 32.00
CA ALA A 352 -7.69 0.19 31.32
C ALA A 352 -6.61 -0.85 31.60
N LYS A 353 -6.37 -1.15 32.89
CA LYS A 353 -5.38 -2.14 33.32
C LYS A 353 -5.63 -3.52 32.70
N ALA A 354 -6.88 -3.98 32.66
CA ALA A 354 -7.23 -5.26 32.05
C ALA A 354 -6.97 -5.28 30.54
N LEU A 355 -7.46 -4.27 29.81
CA LEU A 355 -7.31 -4.20 28.35
C LEU A 355 -5.85 -3.94 27.93
N HIS A 356 -5.09 -3.17 28.71
CA HIS A 356 -3.67 -2.89 28.45
C HIS A 356 -2.83 -4.17 28.64
N ALA A 357 -3.08 -4.93 29.70
CA ALA A 357 -2.44 -6.22 29.91
C ALA A 357 -2.75 -7.23 28.79
N GLU A 358 -4.01 -7.26 28.32
CA GLU A 358 -4.40 -8.13 27.19
C GLU A 358 -3.75 -7.68 25.87
N LEU A 359 -3.60 -6.36 25.64
CA LEU A 359 -2.89 -5.84 24.47
C LEU A 359 -1.41 -6.24 24.48
N ASP A 360 -0.74 -6.07 25.62
CA ASP A 360 0.66 -6.49 25.78
C ASP A 360 0.83 -7.99 25.54
N ALA A 361 -0.02 -8.82 26.15
CA ALA A 361 -0.01 -10.27 25.94
C ALA A 361 -0.23 -10.64 24.46
N SER A 362 -1.21 -10.03 23.79
CA SER A 362 -1.49 -10.27 22.37
C SER A 362 -0.32 -9.84 21.47
N ASN A 363 0.36 -8.74 21.79
CA ASN A 363 1.51 -8.26 21.02
C ASN A 363 2.71 -9.18 21.18
N ARG A 364 2.99 -9.65 22.42
CA ARG A 364 4.03 -10.65 22.69
C ARG A 364 3.77 -11.96 21.94
N GLU A 365 2.54 -12.46 21.98
CA GLU A 365 2.17 -13.68 21.25
C GLU A 365 2.36 -13.54 19.73
N ARG A 366 1.88 -12.42 19.16
CA ARG A 366 2.05 -12.13 17.73
C ARG A 366 3.53 -12.06 17.36
N LEU A 367 4.35 -11.41 18.19
CA LEU A 367 5.78 -11.30 17.95
C LEU A 367 6.49 -12.66 18.00
N GLU A 368 6.16 -13.51 18.98
CA GLU A 368 6.74 -14.86 19.06
C GLU A 368 6.35 -15.71 17.85
N ARG A 369 5.11 -15.60 17.36
CA ARG A 369 4.70 -16.21 16.09
C ARG A 369 5.57 -15.72 14.92
N MET A 370 5.78 -14.41 14.79
CA MET A 370 6.60 -13.85 13.71
C MET A 370 8.07 -14.29 13.80
N LYS A 371 8.63 -14.41 15.02
CA LYS A 371 9.98 -14.94 15.23
C LYS A 371 10.10 -16.39 14.78
N LYS A 372 9.08 -17.22 15.00
CA LYS A 372 9.02 -18.60 14.51
C LYS A 372 8.93 -18.66 12.99
N MET A 373 8.05 -17.85 12.39
CA MET A 373 7.93 -17.74 10.93
C MET A 373 9.26 -17.32 10.28
N ALA A 374 9.99 -16.38 10.89
CA ALA A 374 11.30 -15.93 10.40
C ALA A 374 12.41 -16.99 10.48
N LYS A 375 12.16 -18.12 11.16
CA LYS A 375 13.05 -19.29 11.23
C LYS A 375 12.53 -20.47 10.38
N GLY A 376 11.50 -20.25 9.57
CA GLY A 376 10.85 -21.31 8.78
C GLY A 376 10.02 -22.31 9.60
N GLU A 377 9.72 -22.01 10.87
CA GLU A 377 8.90 -22.89 11.70
C GLU A 377 7.42 -22.79 11.31
N THR A 378 6.73 -23.92 11.19
CA THR A 378 5.27 -23.93 10.97
C THR A 378 4.55 -23.38 12.19
N VAL A 379 3.75 -22.33 12.00
CA VAL A 379 2.97 -21.74 13.09
C VAL A 379 1.50 -22.11 12.95
N THR A 380 0.99 -22.85 13.93
CA THR A 380 -0.45 -23.13 14.04
C THR A 380 -1.18 -21.85 14.47
N PRO A 381 -2.32 -21.49 13.87
CA PRO A 381 -3.12 -20.38 14.36
C PRO A 381 -3.57 -20.63 15.81
N PRO A 382 -3.66 -19.59 16.66
CA PRO A 382 -4.08 -19.75 18.03
C PRO A 382 -5.50 -20.33 18.11
N HIS A 383 -5.73 -21.23 19.06
CA HIS A 383 -7.07 -21.74 19.35
C HIS A 383 -7.98 -20.57 19.74
N THR A 384 -8.97 -20.28 18.89
CA THR A 384 -9.94 -19.24 19.18
C THR A 384 -10.92 -19.77 20.22
N VAL A 385 -10.73 -19.41 21.49
CA VAL A 385 -11.73 -19.67 22.52
C VAL A 385 -12.86 -18.66 22.32
N HIS A 386 -13.96 -19.10 21.72
CA HIS A 386 -15.17 -18.28 21.66
C HIS A 386 -15.83 -18.29 23.06
N PRO A 387 -16.02 -17.13 23.70
CA PRO A 387 -16.93 -17.08 24.85
C PRO A 387 -18.30 -17.55 24.37
N GLU A 388 -18.93 -18.45 25.13
CA GLU A 388 -20.29 -18.90 24.82
C GLU A 388 -21.21 -17.67 24.72
N PRO A 389 -22.11 -17.62 23.71
CA PRO A 389 -23.10 -16.57 23.67
C PRO A 389 -23.90 -16.57 24.98
N PRO A 390 -24.26 -15.40 25.53
CA PRO A 390 -25.03 -15.33 26.77
C PRO A 390 -26.29 -16.19 26.62
N GLN A 391 -26.44 -17.17 27.51
CA GLN A 391 -27.60 -18.06 27.49
C GLN A 391 -28.87 -17.22 27.60
N THR A 392 -29.76 -17.36 26.63
CA THR A 392 -31.06 -16.70 26.66
C THR A 392 -31.81 -17.28 27.85
N PRO A 393 -32.33 -16.46 28.79
CA PRO A 393 -33.11 -16.99 29.90
C PRO A 393 -34.29 -17.78 29.31
N PRO A 394 -34.65 -18.94 29.89
CA PRO A 394 -35.74 -19.75 29.39
C PRO A 394 -37.01 -18.91 29.34
N ALA A 395 -37.70 -18.96 28.21
CA ALA A 395 -38.99 -18.30 28.05
C ALA A 395 -39.92 -18.82 29.16
N SER A 396 -40.38 -17.91 30.02
CA SER A 396 -41.40 -18.21 31.03
C SER A 396 -42.65 -18.69 30.28
N GLN A 397 -43.01 -19.96 30.46
CA GLN A 397 -44.28 -20.54 29.98
C GLN A 397 -45.46 -20.06 30.82
#